data_AF-G3ITM0-F1
#
_entry.id   AF-G3ITM0-F1
#
_cell.length_a   1.000
_cell.length_b   1.000
_cell.length_c   1.000
_cell.angle_alpha   90.00
_cell.angle_beta   90.00
_cell.angle_gamma   90.00
#
_symmetry.space_group_name_H-M   'P 1'
#
loop_
_entity.id
_entity.type
_entity.pdbx_description
1 polymer ?
#
loop_
_entity_poly.entity_id
_entity_poly.type
_entity_poly.pdbx_seq_one_letter_code
_entity_poly.pdbx_strand_id
1 'polypeptide(L)'
;MRTFRLILGLPVQPILASFTANISKFKKNPIALLNQANGEVVAILNHNHPTAYLVPAEQHEQLMERLEDYELGEIVTVRQSEKAQAQAIEVELDDL
;
A
#
# COMPACT_ATOMS: atom_id res chain seq x y z
N MET A 1 -19.96 -23.98 -3.29
CA MET A 1 -19.15 -25.13 -2.81
C MET A 1 -18.05 -25.46 -3.81
N ARG A 2 -16.86 -24.89 -3.63
CA ARG A 2 -15.61 -25.43 -4.19
C ARG A 2 -14.54 -25.24 -3.12
N THR A 3 -14.23 -26.34 -2.46
CA THR A 3 -13.31 -26.48 -1.35
C THR A 3 -11.88 -26.22 -1.84
N PHE A 4 -11.33 -25.05 -1.53
CA PHE A 4 -9.90 -24.81 -1.72
C PHE A 4 -9.14 -25.50 -0.58
N ARG A 5 -8.40 -26.54 -0.97
CA ARG A 5 -7.59 -27.41 -0.13
C ARG A 5 -6.35 -26.63 0.33
N LEU A 6 -6.27 -26.34 1.63
CA LEU A 6 -5.07 -25.84 2.31
C LEU A 6 -3.94 -26.87 2.16
N ILE A 7 -2.88 -26.50 1.43
CA ILE A 7 -1.59 -27.16 1.52
C ILE A 7 -0.81 -26.45 2.62
N LEU A 8 -0.62 -27.14 3.75
CA LEU A 8 0.37 -26.80 4.77
C LEU A 8 1.76 -26.85 4.14
N GLY A 9 2.27 -25.69 3.74
CA GLY A 9 3.66 -25.42 3.43
C GLY A 9 4.01 -24.07 4.03
N LEU A 10 5.22 -23.96 4.59
CA LEU A 10 5.86 -22.76 5.16
C LEU A 10 5.23 -21.42 4.71
N PRO A 11 5.05 -20.40 5.58
CA PRO A 11 4.51 -19.11 5.16
C PRO A 11 5.43 -18.49 4.10
N VAL A 12 5.12 -18.77 2.83
CA VAL A 12 5.75 -18.12 1.69
C VAL A 12 5.14 -16.73 1.70
N GLN A 13 5.89 -15.76 2.22
CA GLN A 13 5.48 -14.37 2.13
C GLN A 13 5.43 -14.01 0.64
N PRO A 14 4.26 -13.66 0.09
CA PRO A 14 4.17 -13.23 -1.29
C PRO A 14 5.00 -11.97 -1.47
N ILE A 15 5.85 -11.95 -2.49
CA ILE A 15 6.65 -10.78 -2.83
C ILE A 15 5.75 -9.82 -3.61
N LEU A 16 5.52 -8.64 -3.05
CA LEU A 16 4.68 -7.59 -3.64
C LEU A 16 5.52 -6.63 -4.51
N ALA A 17 6.36 -7.20 -5.37
CA ALA A 17 7.25 -6.44 -6.25
C ALA A 17 7.55 -7.22 -7.52
N SER A 18 7.61 -6.51 -8.65
CA SER A 18 8.03 -7.05 -9.95
C SER A 18 9.52 -7.37 -9.99
N PHE A 19 10.32 -6.74 -9.12
CA PHE A 19 11.77 -6.88 -9.07
C PHE A 19 12.26 -7.25 -7.67
N THR A 20 13.34 -8.04 -7.60
CA THR A 20 13.97 -8.45 -6.34
C THR A 20 15.47 -8.21 -6.36
N ALA A 21 16.03 -7.72 -5.27
CA ALA A 21 17.48 -7.55 -5.11
C ALA A 21 17.96 -8.09 -3.77
N ASN A 22 19.07 -8.84 -3.76
CA ASN A 22 19.71 -9.24 -2.51
C ASN A 22 20.38 -8.02 -1.85
N ILE A 23 20.22 -7.88 -0.53
CA ILE A 23 20.77 -6.75 0.24
C ILE A 23 22.28 -6.57 0.06
N SER A 24 23.04 -7.66 -0.11
CA SER A 24 24.48 -7.62 -0.34
C SER A 24 24.84 -7.12 -1.74
N LYS A 25 24.00 -7.36 -2.75
CA LYS A 25 24.16 -6.80 -4.10
C LYS A 25 23.74 -5.33 -4.13
N PHE A 26 22.64 -5.01 -3.46
CA PHE A 26 22.13 -3.65 -3.33
C PHE A 26 23.15 -2.70 -2.70
N LYS A 27 23.76 -3.11 -1.57
CA LYS A 27 24.81 -2.34 -0.90
C LYS A 27 26.05 -2.09 -1.77
N LYS A 28 26.38 -3.02 -2.68
CA LYS A 28 27.58 -2.92 -3.53
C LYS A 28 27.39 -1.97 -4.70
N ASN A 29 26.20 -1.95 -5.32
CA ASN A 29 25.92 -1.09 -6.46
C ASN A 29 24.43 -0.71 -6.52
N PRO A 30 24.02 0.30 -5.73
CA PRO A 30 22.61 0.68 -5.64
C PRO A 30 22.10 1.28 -6.96
N ILE A 31 22.88 2.13 -7.63
CA ILE A 31 22.47 2.84 -8.85
C ILE A 31 22.18 1.86 -9.99
N ALA A 32 23.02 0.84 -10.19
CA ALA A 32 22.80 -0.14 -11.25
C ALA A 32 21.48 -0.92 -11.05
N LEU A 33 21.14 -1.25 -9.80
CA LEU A 33 19.90 -1.95 -9.49
C LEU A 33 18.68 -1.04 -9.64
N LEU A 34 18.79 0.24 -9.27
CA LEU A 34 17.74 1.23 -9.49
C LEU A 34 17.47 1.44 -10.99
N ASN A 35 18.52 1.55 -11.81
CA ASN A 35 18.39 1.67 -13.26
C ASN A 35 17.77 0.41 -13.90
N GLN A 36 18.07 -0.78 -13.36
CA GLN A 36 17.46 -2.03 -13.82
C GLN A 36 15.98 -2.15 -13.44
N ALA A 37 15.61 -1.64 -12.27
CA ALA A 37 14.23 -1.62 -11.81
C ALA A 37 13.36 -0.64 -12.62
N ASN A 38 13.96 0.36 -13.28
CA ASN A 38 13.27 1.28 -14.20
C ASN A 38 11.99 1.91 -13.61
N GLY A 39 12.06 2.35 -12.35
CA GLY A 39 10.91 2.95 -11.67
C GLY A 39 9.86 1.96 -11.15
N GLU A 40 10.15 0.66 -11.15
CA GLU A 40 9.32 -0.35 -10.49
C GLU A 40 9.69 -0.52 -9.01
N VAL A 41 8.75 -1.06 -8.24
CA VAL A 41 8.99 -1.44 -6.83
C VAL A 41 9.99 -2.62 -6.79
N VAL A 42 10.95 -2.54 -5.87
CA VAL A 42 11.97 -3.56 -5.66
C VAL A 42 11.87 -4.16 -4.26
N ALA A 43 11.69 -5.48 -4.17
CA ALA A 43 11.83 -6.20 -2.91
C ALA A 43 13.32 -6.45 -2.59
N ILE A 44 13.75 -6.00 -1.42
CA ILE A 44 15.10 -6.24 -0.89
C ILE A 44 15.09 -7.51 -0.04
N LEU A 45 15.88 -8.49 -0.44
CA LEU A 45 15.97 -9.80 0.19
C LEU A 45 17.22 -9.91 1.09
N ASN A 46 17.06 -10.46 2.29
CA ASN A 46 18.14 -10.92 3.16
C ASN A 46 18.00 -12.42 3.41
N HIS A 47 19.03 -13.22 3.13
CA HIS A 47 18.96 -14.69 3.19
C HIS A 47 17.70 -15.29 2.52
N ASN A 48 17.33 -14.77 1.34
CA ASN A 48 16.11 -15.15 0.58
C ASN A 48 14.78 -14.80 1.24
N HIS A 49 14.77 -13.99 2.29
CA HIS A 49 13.57 -13.45 2.91
C HIS A 49 13.41 -11.97 2.54
N PRO A 50 12.23 -11.52 2.06
CA PRO A 50 11.98 -10.10 1.84
C PRO A 50 12.03 -9.34 3.17
N THR A 51 12.91 -8.35 3.25
CA THR A 51 13.12 -7.53 4.47
C THR A 51 12.71 -6.08 4.31
N ALA A 52 12.65 -5.58 3.07
CA ALA A 52 12.23 -4.22 2.77
C ALA A 52 11.71 -4.12 1.34
N TYR A 53 10.99 -3.05 1.04
CA TYR A 53 10.67 -2.64 -0.32
C TYR A 53 11.30 -1.28 -0.59
N LEU A 54 11.88 -1.13 -1.77
CA LEU A 54 12.25 0.16 -2.32
C LEU A 54 11.13 0.57 -3.28
N VAL A 55 10.37 1.58 -2.86
CA VAL A 55 9.31 2.19 -3.65
C VAL A 55 9.89 3.49 -4.22
N PRO A 56 9.87 3.71 -5.53
CA PRO A 56 10.33 4.98 -6.08
C PRO A 56 9.41 6.13 -5.65
N ALA A 57 9.97 7.35 -5.59
CA ALA A 57 9.32 8.49 -4.95
C ALA A 57 7.94 8.79 -5.53
N GLU A 58 7.83 8.83 -6.86
CA GLU A 58 6.57 9.09 -7.57
C GLU A 58 5.47 8.08 -7.18
N GLN A 59 5.79 6.79 -7.13
CA GLN A 59 4.84 5.75 -6.75
C GLN A 59 4.47 5.85 -5.27
N HIS A 60 5.41 6.20 -4.41
CA HIS A 60 5.14 6.41 -3.00
C HIS A 60 4.20 7.61 -2.78
N GLU A 61 4.43 8.72 -3.47
CA GLU A 61 3.57 9.90 -3.45
C GLU A 61 2.15 9.56 -3.90
N GLN A 62 1.99 8.85 -5.03
CA GLN A 62 0.69 8.40 -5.53
C GLN A 62 -0.02 7.44 -4.56
N LEU A 63 0.73 6.59 -3.86
CA LEU A 63 0.16 5.70 -2.84
C LEU A 63 -0.37 6.49 -1.64
N MET A 64 0.37 7.52 -1.20
CA MET A 64 -0.05 8.38 -0.10
C MET A 64 -1.28 9.22 -0.48
N GLU A 65 -1.31 9.81 -1.67
CA GLU A 65 -2.46 10.58 -2.16
C GLU A 65 -3.75 9.73 -2.15
N ARG A 66 -3.69 8.50 -2.68
CA ARG A 66 -4.83 7.58 -2.68
C ARG A 66 -5.26 7.15 -1.28
N LEU A 67 -4.32 7.05 -0.35
CA LEU A 67 -4.62 6.69 1.03
C LEU A 67 -5.36 7.83 1.74
N GLU A 68 -4.92 9.07 1.54
CA GLU A 68 -5.61 10.26 2.06
C GLU A 68 -7.03 10.38 1.52
N ASP A 69 -7.22 10.17 0.20
CA ASP A 69 -8.54 10.15 -0.42
C ASP A 69 -9.45 9.06 0.16
N TYR A 70 -8.90 7.88 0.44
CA TYR A 70 -9.63 6.78 1.05
C TYR A 70 -10.09 7.13 2.47
N GLU A 71 -9.19 7.68 3.31
CA GLU A 71 -9.52 8.11 4.66
C GLU A 71 -10.60 9.21 4.66
N LEU A 72 -10.53 10.15 3.72
CA LEU A 72 -11.56 11.17 3.54
C LEU A 72 -12.90 10.55 3.12
N GLY A 73 -12.87 9.56 2.23
CA GLY A 73 -14.04 8.79 1.81
C GLY A 73 -14.72 8.05 2.96
N GLU A 74 -13.95 7.50 3.90
CA GLU A 74 -14.49 6.87 5.11
C GLU A 74 -15.21 7.90 5.99
N ILE A 75 -14.65 9.10 6.16
CA ILE A 75 -15.32 10.19 6.90
C ILE A 75 -16.64 10.57 6.24
N VAL A 76 -16.66 10.69 4.91
CA VAL A 76 -17.89 10.98 4.16
C VAL A 76 -18.93 9.87 4.37
N THR A 77 -18.51 8.61 4.31
CA THR A 77 -19.39 7.45 4.54
C THR A 77 -20.00 7.46 5.93
N VAL A 78 -19.19 7.73 6.95
CA VAL A 78 -19.66 7.86 8.34
C VAL A 78 -20.66 9.00 8.46
N ARG A 79 -20.34 10.19 7.98
CA ARG A 79 -21.23 11.37 8.06
C ARG A 79 -22.55 11.18 7.30
N GLN A 80 -22.51 10.52 6.15
CA GLN A 80 -23.72 10.17 5.40
C GLN A 80 -24.62 9.24 6.22
N SER A 81 -24.03 8.29 6.96
CA SER A 81 -24.77 7.39 7.83
C SER A 81 -25.42 8.11 9.02
N GLU A 82 -24.75 9.11 9.61
CA GLU A 82 -25.30 9.94 10.71
C GLU A 82 -26.50 10.77 10.23
N LYS A 83 -26.41 11.35 9.03
CA LYS A 83 -27.52 12.06 8.40
C LYS A 83 -28.71 11.14 8.14
N ALA A 84 -28.46 9.93 7.61
CA ALA A 84 -29.50 8.93 7.38
C ALA A 84 -30.18 8.46 8.68
N GLN A 85 -29.47 8.51 9.80
CA GLN A 85 -29.98 8.16 11.13
C GLN A 85 -30.63 9.35 11.87
N ALA A 86 -30.83 10.49 11.19
CA ALA A 86 -31.39 11.71 11.76
C ALA A 86 -30.64 12.26 12.99
N GLN A 87 -29.34 11.95 13.12
CA GLN A 87 -28.47 12.50 14.17
C GLN A 87 -27.87 13.86 13.77
N ALA A 88 -27.96 14.23 12.49
CA ALA A 88 -27.49 15.51 11.98
C ALA A 88 -28.47 16.64 12.31
N ILE A 89 -27.93 17.79 12.71
CA ILE A 89 -28.69 19.03 12.91
C ILE A 89 -28.61 19.84 11.62
N GLU A 90 -29.76 20.25 11.09
CA GLU A 90 -29.85 21.15 9.94
C GLU A 90 -29.68 22.60 10.42
N VAL A 91 -28.80 23.34 9.77
CA VAL A 91 -28.52 24.75 10.07
C VAL A 91 -28.42 25.52 8.76
N GLU A 92 -28.94 26.75 8.72
CA GLU A 92 -28.78 27.67 7.60
C GLU A 92 -27.47 28.46 7.75
N LEU A 93 -26.82 28.80 6.64
CA LEU A 93 -25.54 29.52 6.67
C LEU A 93 -25.66 30.94 7.26
N ASP A 94 -26.84 31.53 7.18
CA ASP A 94 -27.15 32.87 7.73
C ASP A 94 -27.35 32.87 9.26
N ASP A 95 -27.39 31.69 9.91
CA ASP A 95 -27.60 31.53 11.35
C ASP A 95 -26.28 31.35 12.15
N LEU A 96 -25.12 31.52 11.51
CA LEU A 96 -23.76 31.43 12.10
C LEU A 96 -23.15 32.81 12.36
#